data_AF-A0A2K8ZAL5-F1
#
_entry.id   AF-A0A2K8ZAL5-F1
#
_cell.length_a   1.000
_cell.length_b   1.000
_cell.length_c   1.000
_cell.angle_alpha   90.00
_cell.angle_beta   90.00
_cell.angle_gamma   90.00
#
_symmetry.space_group_name_H-M   'P 1'
#
loop_
_entity.id
_entity.type
_entity.pdbx_description
1 polymer ?
#
loop_
_entity_poly.entity_id
_entity_poly.type
_entity_poly.pdbx_seq_one_letter_code
_entity_poly.pdbx_strand_id
1 'polypeptide(L)'
;MATRERSSVYARAISSACPDAVQAADRWHLLKNLSEAAERFLDTQRPAIQEAALASNQPANNQETITALTLTETDLPRSTTEQPVISPTQDQPIPTEKRYAIYQRTKVLQRDGHGIRAVARHVGAARNTIRQYFRQDQFVPRPKPKRSNLLIYEAYLRKRWVEGETNVKVLLEEIKAQGYNEEYIILTTF
;
A
#
# COMPACT_ATOMS: atom_id res chain seq x y z
N MET A 1 5.81 -28.07 -14.32
CA MET A 1 5.80 -27.26 -13.08
C MET A 1 4.37 -26.93 -12.73
N ALA A 2 3.95 -27.17 -11.49
CA ALA A 2 2.60 -26.91 -11.00
C ALA A 2 2.66 -25.89 -9.87
N THR A 3 1.93 -24.77 -10.00
CA THR A 3 1.73 -23.82 -8.91
C THR A 3 0.56 -24.26 -8.05
N ARG A 4 0.77 -24.36 -6.73
CA ARG A 4 -0.27 -24.81 -5.79
C ARG A 4 -0.31 -23.96 -4.52
N GLU A 5 -1.45 -24.04 -3.84
CA GLU A 5 -1.54 -23.63 -2.45
C GLU A 5 -0.81 -24.61 -1.54
N ARG A 6 -0.38 -24.16 -0.36
CA ARG A 6 0.47 -24.93 0.56
C ARG A 6 -0.24 -26.15 1.20
N SER A 7 -1.48 -26.42 0.81
CA SER A 7 -2.28 -27.59 1.23
C SER A 7 -1.56 -28.91 0.96
N SER A 8 -1.50 -29.75 1.99
CA SER A 8 -0.94 -31.11 1.92
C SER A 8 -1.78 -32.05 1.06
N VAL A 9 -3.08 -31.81 0.96
CA VAL A 9 -4.01 -32.61 0.14
C VAL A 9 -3.73 -32.38 -1.35
N TYR A 10 -3.61 -31.12 -1.77
CA TYR A 10 -3.26 -30.80 -3.16
C TYR A 10 -1.82 -31.21 -3.50
N ALA A 11 -0.88 -31.10 -2.56
CA ALA A 11 0.47 -31.61 -2.74
C ALA A 11 0.49 -33.10 -3.07
N ARG A 12 -0.26 -33.90 -2.30
CA ARG A 12 -0.40 -35.35 -2.53
C ARG A 12 -1.08 -35.65 -3.85
N ALA A 13 -2.16 -34.95 -4.18
CA ALA A 13 -2.86 -35.14 -5.45
C ALA A 13 -1.93 -34.88 -6.65
N ILE A 14 -1.11 -33.82 -6.58
CA ILE A 14 -0.13 -33.51 -7.63
C ILE A 14 0.99 -34.56 -7.68
N SER A 15 1.52 -34.98 -6.53
CA SER A 15 2.52 -36.06 -6.47
C SER A 15 2.01 -37.37 -7.07
N SER A 16 0.73 -37.68 -6.93
CA SER A 16 0.12 -38.88 -7.50
C SER A 16 -0.19 -38.74 -8.99
N ALA A 17 -0.70 -37.59 -9.44
CA ALA A 17 -1.13 -37.38 -10.82
C ALA A 17 0.02 -36.98 -11.76
N CYS A 18 1.04 -36.30 -11.24
CA CYS A 18 2.18 -35.83 -12.01
C CYS A 18 3.44 -35.77 -11.12
N PRO A 19 4.07 -36.92 -10.84
CA PRO A 19 5.21 -37.02 -9.92
C PRO A 19 6.42 -36.18 -10.35
N ASP A 20 6.62 -36.02 -11.66
CA ASP A 20 7.73 -35.26 -12.23
C ASP A 20 7.49 -33.73 -12.23
N ALA A 21 6.29 -33.27 -11.84
CA ALA A 21 6.00 -31.85 -11.78
C ALA A 21 6.67 -31.20 -10.56
N VAL A 22 7.62 -30.29 -10.83
CA VAL A 22 8.12 -29.36 -9.81
C VAL A 22 6.94 -28.56 -9.22
N GLN A 23 6.68 -28.77 -7.94
CA GLN A 23 5.62 -28.10 -7.19
C GLN A 23 6.14 -26.78 -6.62
N ALA A 24 5.59 -25.67 -7.07
CA ALA A 24 5.92 -24.34 -6.57
C ALA A 24 4.73 -23.77 -5.77
N ALA A 25 5.02 -23.11 -4.65
CA ALA A 25 4.01 -22.31 -3.98
C ALA A 25 3.75 -21.03 -4.81
N ASP A 26 2.47 -20.72 -5.08
CA ASP A 26 2.14 -19.45 -5.73
C ASP A 26 2.49 -18.26 -4.82
N ARG A 27 3.02 -17.18 -5.43
CA ARG A 27 3.42 -15.95 -4.73
C ARG A 27 2.28 -15.34 -3.92
N TRP A 28 1.05 -15.40 -4.44
CA TRP A 28 -0.12 -14.88 -3.73
C TRP A 28 -0.35 -15.64 -2.42
N HIS A 29 -0.28 -16.98 -2.46
CA HIS A 29 -0.44 -17.81 -1.27
C HIS A 29 0.71 -17.63 -0.26
N LEU A 30 1.94 -17.40 -0.72
CA LEU A 30 3.07 -17.12 0.17
C LEU A 30 2.86 -15.81 0.95
N LEU A 31 2.46 -14.74 0.25
CA LEU A 31 2.22 -13.45 0.89
C LEU A 31 1.01 -13.51 1.83
N LYS A 32 -0.10 -14.11 1.39
CA LYS A 32 -1.30 -14.28 2.22
C LYS A 32 -1.01 -15.06 3.49
N ASN A 33 -0.34 -16.21 3.37
CA ASN A 33 -0.03 -17.04 4.54
C ASN A 33 0.94 -16.34 5.51
N LEU A 34 1.89 -15.56 4.99
CA LEU A 34 2.79 -14.76 5.83
C LEU A 34 2.03 -13.67 6.58
N SER A 35 1.13 -12.95 5.90
CA SER A 35 0.29 -11.93 6.51
C SER A 35 -0.60 -12.50 7.61
N GLU A 36 -1.30 -13.61 7.36
CA GLU A 36 -2.14 -14.26 8.37
C GLU A 36 -1.32 -14.77 9.57
N ALA A 37 -0.10 -15.28 9.33
CA ALA A 37 0.78 -15.72 10.41
C ALA A 37 1.27 -14.55 11.27
N ALA A 38 1.63 -13.43 10.63
CA ALA A 38 2.03 -12.21 11.31
C ALA A 38 0.87 -11.62 12.12
N GLU A 39 -0.34 -11.60 11.55
CA GLU A 39 -1.55 -11.14 12.22
C GLU A 39 -1.84 -11.96 13.48
N ARG A 40 -1.85 -13.30 13.40
CA ARG A 40 -2.04 -14.17 14.57
C ARG A 40 -0.97 -13.97 15.62
N PHE A 41 0.28 -13.78 15.20
CA PHE A 41 1.37 -13.53 16.13
C PHE A 41 1.16 -12.20 16.88
N LEU A 42 0.85 -11.13 16.15
CA LEU A 42 0.59 -9.81 16.74
C LEU A 42 -0.65 -9.83 17.64
N ASP A 43 -1.71 -10.53 17.26
CA ASP A 43 -2.89 -10.73 18.10
C ASP A 43 -2.55 -11.46 19.40
N THR A 44 -1.64 -12.44 19.33
CA THR A 44 -1.15 -13.15 20.52
C THR A 44 -0.31 -12.23 21.42
N GLN A 45 0.45 -11.30 20.83
CA GLN A 45 1.27 -10.33 21.57
C GLN A 45 0.49 -9.08 22.01
N ARG A 46 -0.77 -8.94 21.59
CA ARG A 46 -1.63 -7.80 21.89
C ARG A 46 -1.69 -7.41 23.38
N PRO A 47 -1.82 -8.33 24.36
CA PRO A 47 -1.81 -7.95 25.78
C PRO A 47 -0.46 -7.38 26.22
N ALA A 48 0.66 -7.99 25.82
CA ALA A 48 2.00 -7.49 26.15
C ALA A 48 2.29 -6.11 25.52
N ILE A 49 1.80 -5.87 24.30
CA ILE A 49 1.88 -4.58 23.62
C ILE A 49 1.04 -3.53 24.36
N GLN A 50 -0.15 -3.89 24.83
CA GLN A 50 -1.01 -3.01 25.62
C GLN A 50 -0.40 -2.68 26.99
N GLU A 51 0.15 -3.67 27.70
CA GLU A 51 0.84 -3.46 28.97
C GLU A 51 2.06 -2.54 28.81
N ALA A 52 2.88 -2.74 27.78
CA ALA A 52 4.01 -1.86 27.47
C ALA A 52 3.56 -0.44 27.12
N ALA A 53 2.49 -0.30 26.32
CA ALA A 53 1.94 1.01 25.96
C ALA A 53 1.34 1.76 27.17
N LEU A 54 0.74 1.04 28.12
CA LEU A 54 0.24 1.62 29.37
C LEU A 54 1.38 2.00 30.32
N ALA A 55 2.43 1.18 30.42
CA ALA A 55 3.61 1.45 31.23
C ALA A 55 4.39 2.68 30.74
N SER A 56 4.45 2.92 29.43
CA SER A 56 5.08 4.13 28.86
C SER A 56 4.27 5.42 29.05
N ASN A 57 3.02 5.35 29.52
CA ASN A 57 2.16 6.52 29.78
C ASN A 57 2.10 6.95 31.26
N GLN A 58 2.92 6.37 32.15
CA GLN A 58 3.06 6.86 33.52
C GLN A 58 4.10 8.00 33.60
N PRO A 59 3.78 9.15 34.24
CA PRO A 59 4.79 10.15 34.53
C PRO A 59 5.73 9.62 35.63
N ALA A 60 6.94 9.23 35.26
CA ALA A 60 7.97 8.81 36.21
C ALA A 60 8.46 10.02 37.02
N ASN A 61 8.28 9.96 38.35
CA ASN A 61 8.84 10.91 39.30
C ASN A 61 10.10 10.31 39.97
N ASN A 62 11.23 10.99 39.76
CA ASN A 62 12.49 11.03 40.55
C ASN A 62 13.42 9.80 40.59
N GLN A 63 14.65 9.90 40.03
CA GLN A 63 15.95 10.28 40.69
C GLN A 63 16.41 9.20 41.69
N GLU A 64 17.58 8.54 41.67
CA GLU A 64 18.96 8.72 41.17
C GLU A 64 19.59 7.30 41.05
N THR A 65 20.60 7.04 40.22
CA THR A 65 22.02 7.04 40.65
C THR A 65 22.91 7.08 39.40
N ILE A 66 23.72 8.14 39.29
CA ILE A 66 24.81 8.29 38.32
C ILE A 66 26.13 7.98 39.04
N THR A 67 26.88 7.00 38.52
CA THR A 67 28.32 6.82 38.73
C THR A 67 28.85 6.12 37.47
N ALA A 68 29.77 6.61 36.65
CA ALA A 68 30.55 7.84 36.60
C ALA A 68 31.24 7.90 35.21
N LEU A 69 31.42 9.12 34.69
CA LEU A 69 32.50 9.62 33.82
C LEU A 69 32.60 8.98 32.41
N THR A 70 32.57 9.72 31.29
CA THR A 70 33.53 10.81 30.95
C THR A 70 33.10 11.49 29.62
N LEU A 71 33.01 12.85 29.61
CA LEU A 71 33.30 13.86 28.55
C LEU A 71 32.78 13.61 27.10
N THR A 72 32.17 14.53 26.36
CA THR A 72 32.18 16.00 26.32
C THR A 72 31.04 16.53 25.45
N GLU A 73 30.60 17.72 25.79
CA GLU A 73 29.65 18.61 25.14
C GLU A 73 30.24 19.24 23.87
N THR A 74 29.78 18.81 22.69
CA THR A 74 29.84 19.62 21.47
C THR A 74 28.69 19.26 20.54
N ASP A 75 27.94 20.29 20.15
CA ASP A 75 27.03 20.38 19.00
C ASP A 75 25.64 19.73 19.09
N LEU A 76 24.65 20.63 19.21
CA LEU A 76 23.23 20.46 18.87
C LEU A 76 23.01 19.56 17.65
N PRO A 77 22.02 18.63 17.68
CA PRO A 77 21.31 18.27 16.46
C PRO A 77 20.26 19.34 16.19
N ARG A 78 20.66 20.28 15.35
CA ARG A 78 19.88 21.03 14.37
C ARG A 78 18.54 20.37 14.06
N SER A 79 17.46 21.17 14.14
CA SER A 79 16.15 20.88 13.57
C SER A 79 16.33 20.34 12.15
N THR A 80 16.08 19.04 11.93
CA THR A 80 16.01 18.46 10.58
C THR A 80 14.63 18.77 10.00
N THR A 81 14.36 20.06 9.83
CA THR A 81 13.37 20.53 8.86
C THR A 81 14.06 20.60 7.51
N GLU A 82 14.43 19.44 6.98
CA GLU A 82 14.83 19.26 5.58
C GLU A 82 14.22 17.93 5.11
N GLN A 83 12.89 17.88 5.12
CA GLN A 83 12.24 17.07 4.10
C GLN A 83 12.53 17.76 2.77
N PRO A 84 13.04 17.05 1.74
CA PRO A 84 13.06 17.60 0.41
C PRO A 84 11.61 17.91 0.06
N VAL A 85 11.33 19.20 -0.14
CA VAL A 85 10.13 19.67 -0.81
C VAL A 85 10.14 18.99 -2.17
N ILE A 86 9.40 17.88 -2.28
CA ILE A 86 9.10 17.29 -3.57
C ILE A 86 8.09 18.24 -4.20
N SER A 87 8.61 19.27 -4.87
CA SER A 87 7.83 20.13 -5.73
C SER A 87 6.97 19.26 -6.66
N PRO A 88 5.74 19.68 -6.98
CA PRO A 88 4.89 18.95 -7.89
C PRO A 88 5.51 19.03 -9.28
N THR A 89 6.26 18.00 -9.66
CA THR A 89 6.75 17.88 -11.04
C THR A 89 5.54 17.76 -11.95
N GLN A 90 5.24 18.88 -12.61
CA GLN A 90 4.32 19.01 -13.71
C GLN A 90 4.78 18.13 -14.89
N ASP A 91 3.79 17.56 -15.57
CA ASP A 91 3.80 17.20 -16.99
C ASP A 91 4.81 16.17 -17.48
N GLN A 92 4.53 14.89 -17.23
CA GLN A 92 4.53 13.79 -18.23
C GLN A 92 4.03 12.49 -17.59
N PRO A 93 3.35 11.59 -18.34
CA PRO A 93 2.57 10.54 -17.73
C PRO A 93 3.50 9.48 -17.14
N ILE A 94 3.22 9.00 -15.93
CA ILE A 94 3.73 7.69 -15.46
C ILE A 94 2.56 6.71 -15.46
N PRO A 95 2.20 6.08 -16.60
CA PRO A 95 1.06 5.17 -16.65
C PRO A 95 1.54 3.73 -16.85
N THR A 96 1.97 3.04 -15.79
CA THR A 96 2.16 1.57 -15.79
C THR A 96 2.81 1.04 -17.09
N GLU A 97 4.06 1.42 -17.36
CA GLU A 97 4.83 1.22 -18.62
C GLU A 97 4.44 0.00 -19.48
N LYS A 98 4.24 -1.16 -18.86
CA LYS A 98 3.79 -2.41 -19.49
C LYS A 98 2.51 -2.24 -20.33
N ARG A 99 1.51 -1.50 -19.84
CA ARG A 99 0.23 -1.30 -20.55
C ARG A 99 0.39 -0.43 -21.78
N TYR A 100 1.21 0.61 -21.67
CA TYR A 100 1.53 1.48 -22.78
C TYR A 100 2.33 0.72 -23.85
N ALA A 101 3.32 -0.09 -23.46
CA ALA A 101 4.05 -0.97 -24.37
C ALA A 101 3.14 -1.97 -25.10
N ILE A 102 2.18 -2.58 -24.39
CA ILE A 102 1.17 -3.47 -25.00
C ILE A 102 0.30 -2.70 -26.00
N TYR A 103 -0.15 -1.49 -25.65
CA TYR A 103 -0.95 -0.64 -26.54
C TYR A 103 -0.18 -0.29 -27.82
N GLN A 104 1.07 0.15 -27.70
CA GLN A 104 1.92 0.48 -28.85
C GLN A 104 2.10 -0.75 -29.76
N ARG A 105 2.45 -1.90 -29.18
CA ARG A 105 2.65 -3.14 -29.94
C ARG A 105 1.36 -3.62 -30.61
N THR A 106 0.21 -3.39 -29.97
CA THR A 106 -1.11 -3.64 -30.55
C THR A 106 -1.35 -2.75 -31.77
N LYS A 107 -1.02 -1.46 -31.71
CA LYS A 107 -1.18 -0.51 -32.83
C LYS A 107 -0.26 -0.82 -34.00
N VAL A 108 0.97 -1.25 -33.75
CA VAL A 108 1.88 -1.72 -34.81
C VAL A 108 1.26 -2.91 -35.54
N LEU A 109 0.90 -3.98 -34.82
CA LEU A 109 0.32 -5.17 -35.43
C LEU A 109 -1.06 -4.92 -36.07
N GLN A 110 -1.82 -3.94 -35.58
CA GLN A 110 -3.07 -3.50 -36.21
C GLN A 110 -2.80 -2.85 -37.57
N ARG A 111 -1.75 -2.03 -37.70
CA ARG A 111 -1.33 -1.43 -38.98
C ARG A 111 -0.80 -2.47 -39.95
N ASP A 112 -0.14 -3.51 -39.44
CA ASP A 112 0.33 -4.66 -40.22
C ASP A 112 -0.83 -5.59 -40.67
N GLY A 113 -2.08 -5.24 -40.36
CA GLY A 113 -3.28 -5.95 -40.82
C GLY A 113 -3.66 -7.17 -39.98
N HIS A 114 -3.01 -7.42 -38.84
CA HIS A 114 -3.34 -8.56 -38.00
C HIS A 114 -4.70 -8.41 -37.30
N GLY A 115 -5.51 -9.46 -37.36
CA GLY A 115 -6.77 -9.52 -36.62
C GLY A 115 -6.59 -9.65 -35.11
N ILE A 116 -7.60 -9.22 -34.34
CA ILE A 116 -7.59 -9.17 -32.86
C ILE A 116 -7.08 -10.48 -32.20
N ARG A 117 -7.48 -11.65 -32.73
CA ARG A 117 -7.07 -12.96 -32.19
C ARG A 117 -5.58 -13.26 -32.42
N ALA A 118 -5.02 -12.82 -33.54
CA ALA A 118 -3.60 -12.98 -33.83
C ALA A 118 -2.79 -12.04 -32.91
N VAL A 119 -3.19 -10.77 -32.82
CA VAL A 119 -2.52 -9.78 -31.96
C VAL A 119 -2.53 -10.20 -30.49
N ALA A 120 -3.63 -10.74 -29.98
CA ALA A 120 -3.70 -11.26 -28.62
C ALA A 120 -2.65 -12.36 -28.35
N ARG A 121 -2.43 -13.27 -29.32
CA ARG A 121 -1.39 -14.32 -29.22
C ARG A 121 0.01 -13.74 -29.32
N HIS A 122 0.25 -12.78 -30.24
CA HIS A 122 1.56 -12.16 -30.43
C HIS A 122 2.02 -11.31 -29.24
N VAL A 123 1.08 -10.58 -28.62
CA VAL A 123 1.38 -9.65 -27.52
C VAL A 123 1.23 -10.33 -26.14
N GLY A 124 0.56 -11.48 -26.06
CA GLY A 124 0.32 -12.19 -24.81
C GLY A 124 -0.69 -11.48 -23.89
N ALA A 125 -1.64 -10.74 -24.47
CA ALA A 125 -2.65 -9.99 -23.74
C ALA A 125 -4.07 -10.52 -24.02
N ALA A 126 -4.98 -10.33 -23.06
CA ALA A 126 -6.35 -10.80 -23.19
C ALA A 126 -7.06 -10.19 -24.43
N ARG A 127 -7.84 -11.02 -25.14
CA ARG A 127 -8.58 -10.61 -26.35
C ARG A 127 -9.44 -9.36 -26.14
N ASN A 128 -10.05 -9.22 -24.96
CA ASN A 128 -10.90 -8.08 -24.64
C ASN A 128 -10.08 -6.77 -24.51
N THR A 129 -8.86 -6.84 -23.98
CA THR A 129 -7.92 -5.70 -23.91
C THR A 129 -7.49 -5.25 -25.30
N ILE A 130 -7.12 -6.20 -26.18
CA ILE A 130 -6.76 -5.90 -27.56
C ILE A 130 -7.95 -5.30 -28.32
N ARG A 131 -9.15 -5.86 -28.16
CA ARG A 131 -10.38 -5.31 -28.75
C ARG A 131 -10.64 -3.87 -28.29
N GLN A 132 -10.42 -3.59 -27.01
CA GLN A 132 -10.53 -2.23 -26.48
C GLN A 132 -9.50 -1.30 -27.12
N TYR A 133 -8.24 -1.71 -27.22
CA TYR A 133 -7.16 -0.91 -27.82
C TYR A 133 -7.31 -0.68 -29.32
N PHE A 134 -7.94 -1.61 -30.05
CA PHE A 134 -8.27 -1.41 -31.47
C PHE A 134 -9.24 -0.25 -31.69
N ARG A 135 -10.18 -0.04 -30.76
CA ARG A 135 -11.20 1.02 -30.81
C ARG A 135 -10.70 2.37 -30.28
N GLN A 136 -9.66 2.37 -29.46
CA GLN A 136 -9.10 3.58 -28.86
C GLN A 136 -8.09 4.21 -29.82
N ASP A 137 -8.24 5.49 -30.16
CA ASP A 137 -7.27 6.22 -30.99
C ASP A 137 -6.04 6.66 -30.19
N GLN A 138 -6.25 6.92 -28.90
CA GLN A 138 -5.23 7.33 -27.95
C GLN A 138 -5.24 6.44 -26.70
N PHE A 139 -4.07 6.27 -26.09
CA PHE A 139 -3.96 5.50 -24.86
C PHE A 139 -4.55 6.28 -23.68
N VAL A 140 -5.57 5.71 -23.04
CA VAL A 140 -6.18 6.30 -21.85
C VAL A 140 -5.55 5.68 -20.59
N PRO A 141 -4.80 6.45 -19.77
CA PRO A 141 -4.29 5.96 -18.51
C PRO A 141 -5.45 5.64 -17.57
N ARG A 142 -5.24 4.68 -16.66
CA ARG A 142 -6.25 4.45 -15.61
C ARG A 142 -6.19 5.63 -14.64
N PRO A 143 -7.34 6.18 -14.19
CA PRO A 143 -7.33 7.16 -13.13
C PRO A 143 -6.67 6.53 -11.91
N LYS A 144 -5.69 7.22 -11.32
CA LYS A 144 -5.17 6.85 -10.00
C LYS A 144 -6.24 7.23 -8.97
N PRO A 145 -6.50 6.40 -7.95
CA PRO A 145 -7.32 6.84 -6.84
C PRO A 145 -6.70 8.12 -6.26
N LYS A 146 -7.54 9.14 -6.02
CA LYS A 146 -7.10 10.34 -5.32
C LYS A 146 -6.73 9.91 -3.90
N ARG A 147 -5.58 10.37 -3.40
CA ARG A 147 -5.22 10.19 -1.99
C ARG A 147 -5.99 11.21 -1.17
N SER A 148 -6.36 10.82 0.04
CA SER A 148 -7.00 11.71 0.99
C SER A 148 -6.06 12.81 1.45
N ASN A 149 -6.58 14.04 1.45
CA ASN A 149 -5.90 15.18 2.05
C ASN A 149 -6.06 15.20 3.59
N LEU A 150 -6.47 14.08 4.19
CA LEU A 150 -6.76 13.99 5.62
C LEU A 150 -5.54 14.29 6.48
N LEU A 151 -4.35 13.92 6.02
CA LEU A 151 -3.09 14.20 6.71
C LEU A 151 -2.84 15.71 6.93
N ILE A 152 -3.43 16.58 6.11
CA ILE A 152 -3.34 18.04 6.29
C ILE A 152 -4.03 18.46 7.60
N TYR A 153 -5.11 17.78 7.99
CA TYR A 153 -5.92 18.09 9.16
C TYR A 153 -5.52 17.31 10.41
N GLU A 154 -4.46 16.49 10.36
CA GLU A 154 -4.04 15.63 11.47
C GLU A 154 -3.79 16.42 12.77
N ALA A 155 -3.09 17.55 12.68
CA ALA A 155 -2.81 18.40 13.84
C ALA A 155 -4.10 18.99 14.46
N TYR A 156 -5.06 19.36 13.62
CA TYR A 156 -6.36 19.86 14.06
C TYR A 156 -7.18 18.76 14.75
N LEU A 157 -7.24 17.57 14.15
CA LEU A 157 -7.95 16.43 14.70
C LEU A 157 -7.37 16.00 16.06
N ARG A 158 -6.03 15.94 16.19
CA ARG A 158 -5.36 15.66 17.48
C ARG A 158 -5.72 16.71 18.53
N LYS A 159 -5.78 17.98 18.17
CA LYS A 159 -6.17 19.06 19.09
C LYS A 159 -7.61 18.87 19.59
N ARG A 160 -8.57 18.66 18.69
CA ARG A 160 -9.99 18.43 19.05
C ARG A 160 -10.17 17.16 19.89
N TRP A 161 -9.36 16.13 19.63
CA TRP A 161 -9.34 14.90 20.42
C TRP A 161 -8.91 15.14 21.87
N VAL A 162 -7.87 15.95 22.10
CA VAL A 162 -7.42 16.35 23.45
C VAL A 162 -8.44 17.25 24.15
N GLU A 163 -9.18 18.07 23.40
CA GLU A 163 -10.30 18.88 23.91
C GLU A 163 -11.53 18.04 24.31
N GLY A 164 -11.51 16.73 24.07
CA GLY A 164 -12.57 15.78 24.45
C GLY A 164 -13.63 15.53 23.38
N GLU A 165 -13.50 16.16 22.21
CA GLU A 165 -14.42 15.98 21.10
C GLU A 165 -14.01 14.77 20.26
N THR A 166 -14.66 13.64 20.56
CA THR A 166 -14.45 12.34 19.91
C THR A 166 -15.54 12.02 18.88
N ASN A 167 -16.51 12.92 18.70
CA ASN A 167 -17.61 12.71 17.75
C ASN A 167 -17.12 12.92 16.31
N VAL A 168 -16.89 11.81 15.63
CA VAL A 168 -16.41 11.75 14.24
C VAL A 168 -17.26 12.58 13.27
N LYS A 169 -18.58 12.69 13.49
CA LYS A 169 -19.45 13.50 12.61
C LYS A 169 -19.14 14.99 12.71
N VAL A 170 -18.93 15.46 13.94
CA VAL A 170 -18.61 16.87 14.22
C VAL A 170 -17.22 17.20 13.65
N LEU A 171 -16.23 16.34 13.90
CA LEU A 171 -14.88 16.50 13.35
C LEU A 171 -14.88 16.52 11.80
N LEU A 172 -15.71 15.69 11.17
CA LEU A 172 -15.86 15.67 9.70
C LEU A 172 -16.46 16.98 9.17
N GLU A 173 -17.49 17.51 9.82
CA GLU A 173 -18.12 18.78 9.43
C GLU A 173 -17.14 19.95 9.58
N GLU A 174 -16.35 19.97 10.66
CA GLU A 174 -15.32 20.97 10.91
C GLU A 174 -14.22 20.94 9.83
N ILE A 175 -13.66 19.78 9.51
CA ILE A 175 -12.62 19.69 8.47
C ILE A 175 -13.19 19.93 7.07
N LYS A 176 -14.46 19.57 6.81
CA LYS A 176 -15.15 19.89 5.55
C LYS A 176 -15.31 21.39 5.38
N ALA A 177 -15.68 22.12 6.44
CA ALA A 177 -15.73 23.57 6.43
C ALA A 177 -14.35 24.21 6.15
N GLN A 178 -13.26 23.53 6.54
CA GLN A 178 -11.88 23.93 6.25
C GLN A 178 -11.34 23.44 4.88
N GLY A 179 -12.20 22.85 4.03
CA GLY A 179 -11.82 22.43 2.66
C GLY A 179 -11.50 20.95 2.47
N TYR A 180 -11.88 20.08 3.40
CA TYR A 180 -11.76 18.63 3.21
C TYR A 180 -12.74 18.14 2.14
N ASN A 181 -12.20 17.50 1.09
CA ASN A 181 -12.93 17.19 -0.15
C ASN A 181 -13.52 15.77 -0.22
N GLU A 182 -13.46 14.98 0.85
CA GLU A 182 -13.81 13.56 0.77
C GLU A 182 -15.02 13.15 1.61
N GLU A 183 -15.51 11.95 1.29
CA GLU A 183 -16.64 11.31 1.93
C GLU A 183 -16.24 10.55 3.20
N TYR A 184 -17.25 10.32 4.05
CA TYR A 184 -17.30 9.88 5.46
C TYR A 184 -16.35 8.74 5.94
N ILE A 185 -15.63 8.06 5.06
CA ILE A 185 -15.13 6.69 5.28
C ILE A 185 -13.77 6.63 6.03
N ILE A 186 -12.99 7.71 6.13
CA ILE A 186 -11.58 7.63 6.60
C ILE A 186 -11.36 8.05 8.07
N LEU A 187 -12.34 8.69 8.72
CA LEU A 187 -12.14 9.17 10.10
C LEU A 187 -12.32 8.10 11.19
N THR A 188 -12.85 6.92 10.88
CA THR A 188 -12.98 5.83 11.89
C THR A 188 -11.67 5.09 12.16
N THR A 189 -10.60 5.41 11.43
CA THR A 189 -9.27 4.80 11.57
C THR A 189 -8.24 5.67 12.29
N PHE A 190 -8.66 6.76 12.94
CA PHE A 190 -7.83 7.62 13.79
C PHE A 190 -8.04 7.34 15.28
#